data_AF-A0A7U9SFX0-F1
#
_entry.id   AF-A0A7U9SFX0-F1
#
_cell.length_a   1.000
_cell.length_b   1.000
_cell.length_c   1.000
_cell.angle_alpha   90.00
_cell.angle_beta   90.00
_cell.angle_gamma   90.00
#
_symmetry.space_group_name_H-M   'P 1'
#
loop_
_entity.id
_entity.type
_entity.pdbx_description
1 polymer ?
#
loop_
_entity_poly.entity_id
_entity_poly.type
_entity_poly.pdbx_seq_one_letter_code
_entity_poly.pdbx_strand_id
1 'polypeptide(L)' 'MKKTEWIYCPVCGSKTRDRIREDTFLKNYPLYCPKCKHETLIEAKNLHITVITEPDTLDAEPMNV' A
#
# COMPACT_ATOMS: atom_id res chain seq x y z
N MET A 1 9.73 20.18 14.51
CA MET A 1 8.95 19.85 13.29
C MET A 1 8.94 18.33 13.14
N LYS A 2 7.79 17.71 12.88
CA LYS A 2 7.73 16.25 12.65
C LYS A 2 8.18 15.94 11.22
N LYS A 3 8.95 14.86 11.04
CA LYS A 3 9.46 14.45 9.72
C LYS A 3 8.30 14.07 8.80
N THR A 4 8.40 14.44 7.52
CA THR A 4 7.39 14.15 6.49
C THR A 4 8.06 13.54 5.27
N GLU A 5 7.54 12.44 4.77
CA GLU A 5 8.06 11.74 3.58
C GLU A 5 6.96 11.55 2.53
N TRP A 6 7.37 11.41 1.27
CA TRP A 6 6.45 11.06 0.19
C TRP A 6 6.17 9.56 0.19
N ILE A 7 4.93 9.17 -0.06
CA ILE A 7 4.61 7.78 -0.36
C ILE A 7 5.04 7.48 -1.79
N TYR A 8 5.78 6.41 -1.99
CA TYR A 8 6.12 5.89 -3.32
C TYR A 8 5.19 4.73 -3.65
N CYS A 9 4.76 4.64 -4.91
CA CYS A 9 3.89 3.58 -5.36
C CYS A 9 4.60 2.22 -5.18
N PRO A 10 3.98 1.25 -4.48
CA PRO A 10 4.63 -0.05 -4.24
C PRO A 10 4.80 -0.86 -5.53
N VAL A 11 4.03 -0.57 -6.58
CA VAL A 11 4.06 -1.30 -7.85
C VAL A 11 5.12 -0.76 -8.81
N CYS A 12 5.26 0.57 -8.93
CA CYS A 12 6.17 1.17 -9.92
C CYS A 12 7.28 2.05 -9.34
N GLY A 13 7.37 2.18 -8.01
CA GLY A 13 8.35 3.02 -7.31
C GLY A 13 8.25 4.52 -7.62
N SER A 14 7.21 4.96 -8.34
CA SER A 14 7.05 6.37 -8.68
C SER A 14 6.46 7.14 -7.50
N LYS A 15 6.92 8.37 -7.28
CA LYS A 15 6.42 9.25 -6.23
C LYS A 15 4.91 9.49 -6.43
N THR A 16 4.11 9.27 -5.39
CA THR A 16 2.67 9.55 -5.40
C THR A 16 2.38 11.01 -5.02
N ARG A 17 1.09 11.37 -4.92
CA ARG A 17 0.66 12.71 -4.47
C ARG A 17 0.56 12.81 -2.95
N ASP A 18 0.65 11.69 -2.24
CA ASP A 18 0.44 11.60 -0.81
C ASP A 18 1.75 11.74 -0.03
N ARG A 19 1.67 12.44 1.09
CA ARG A 19 2.74 12.60 2.07
C ARG A 19 2.27 12.10 3.41
N ILE A 20 3.15 11.41 4.13
CA ILE A 20 2.90 10.96 5.49
C ILE A 20 3.87 11.61 6.44
N ARG A 21 3.39 11.89 7.64
CA ARG A 21 4.18 12.41 8.75
C ARG A 21 4.48 11.27 9.71
N GLU A 22 5.48 11.46 10.56
CA GLU A 22 5.89 10.46 11.55
C GLU A 22 4.75 9.99 12.47
N ASP A 23 3.81 10.86 12.79
CA ASP A 23 2.62 10.57 13.61
C ASP A 23 1.38 10.21 12.79
N THR A 24 1.49 10.08 11.47
CA THR A 24 0.38 9.64 10.61
C THR A 24 0.16 8.13 10.78
N PHE A 25 -1.09 7.74 10.99
CA PHE A 25 -1.53 6.35 10.97
C PHE A 25 -2.58 6.17 9.87
N LEU A 26 -2.27 5.37 8.85
CA LEU A 26 -3.18 4.98 7.78
C LEU A 26 -3.48 3.49 7.91
N LYS A 27 -4.76 3.13 7.80
CA LYS A 27 -5.22 1.74 7.82
C LYS A 27 -6.19 1.54 6.67
N ASN A 28 -6.02 0.45 5.91
CA ASN A 28 -6.82 0.15 4.71
C ASN A 28 -6.95 1.36 3.78
N TYR A 29 -5.87 2.11 3.60
CA TYR A 29 -5.89 3.35 2.82
C TYR A 29 -5.71 3.03 1.33
N PRO A 30 -6.65 3.40 0.45
CA PRO A 30 -6.50 3.20 -0.98
C PRO A 30 -5.52 4.23 -1.56
N LEU A 31 -4.31 3.79 -1.90
CA LEU A 31 -3.30 4.61 -2.55
C LEU A 31 -3.46 4.51 -4.08
N TYR A 32 -3.96 5.57 -4.71
CA TYR A 32 -4.06 5.64 -6.17
C TYR A 32 -2.72 6.01 -6.83
N CYS A 33 -2.30 5.22 -7.81
CA CYS A 33 -1.16 5.57 -8.66
C CYS A 33 -1.61 6.04 -10.05
N PRO A 34 -1.37 7.30 -10.45
CA PRO A 34 -1.75 7.77 -11.79
C PRO A 34 -0.93 7.12 -12.93
N LYS A 35 0.27 6.61 -12.61
CA LYS A 35 1.12 5.91 -13.59
C LYS A 35 0.62 4.49 -13.84
N CYS A 36 0.23 3.78 -12.78
CA CYS A 36 -0.27 2.41 -12.89
C CYS A 36 -1.78 2.31 -13.10
N LYS A 37 -2.51 3.41 -12.90
CA LYS A 37 -3.97 3.54 -13.07
C LYS A 37 -4.78 2.54 -12.23
N HIS A 38 -4.27 2.17 -11.06
CA HIS A 38 -4.98 1.34 -10.10
C HIS A 38 -4.69 1.82 -8.67
N GLU A 39 -5.52 1.35 -7.75
CA GLU A 39 -5.38 1.59 -6.31
C GLU A 39 -4.76 0.37 -5.64
N THR A 40 -3.95 0.63 -4.61
CA THR A 40 -3.39 -0.41 -3.76
C THR A 40 -3.73 -0.07 -2.32
N LEU A 41 -4.26 -1.05 -1.57
CA LEU A 41 -4.49 -0.86 -0.14
C LEU A 41 -3.15 -0.85 0.59
N ILE A 42 -2.94 0.17 1.41
CA ILE A 42 -1.74 0.29 2.24
C ILE A 42 -2.09 0.57 3.70
N GLU A 43 -1.18 0.18 4.58
CA GLU A 43 -1.07 0.70 5.93
C GLU A 43 0.17 1.58 6.02
N ALA A 44 0.10 2.65 6.81
CA ALA A 44 1.25 3.49 7.10
C ALA A 44 1.34 3.77 8.60
N LYS A 45 2.52 3.53 9.19
CA LYS A 45 2.79 3.81 10.60
C LYS A 45 4.26 4.20 10.76
N ASN A 46 4.52 5.33 11.40
CA ASN A 46 5.89 5.81 11.68
C ASN A 46 6.76 5.89 10.42
N LEU A 47 6.22 6.45 9.34
CA LEU A 47 6.83 6.54 8.00
C LEU A 47 7.09 5.20 7.29
N HIS A 48 6.70 4.08 7.88
CA HIS A 48 6.75 2.77 7.24
C HIS A 48 5.45 2.50 6.49
N ILE A 49 5.54 2.05 5.25
CA ILE A 49 4.39 1.73 4.38
C ILE A 49 4.37 0.23 4.15
N THR A 50 3.24 -0.41 4.37
CA THR A 50 3.03 -1.84 4.13
C THR A 50 1.87 -2.00 3.16
N VAL A 51 2.02 -2.87 2.18
CA VAL A 51 0.95 -3.19 1.23
C VAL A 51 0.05 -4.25 1.84
N ILE A 52 -1.25 -4.00 1.83
CA ILE A 52 -2.25 -4.99 2.20
C ILE A 52 -2.55 -5.80 0.94
N THR A 53 -1.86 -6.91 0.77
CA THR A 53 -2.32 -7.97 -0.13
C THR A 53 -3.33 -8.79 0.64
N GLU A 54 -4.58 -8.84 0.17
CA GLU A 54 -5.46 -9.93 0.55
C GLU A 54 -4.73 -11.23 0.18
N PRO A 55 -4.71 -12.26 1.05
CA PRO A 55 -4.18 -13.55 0.67
C PRO A 55 -5.09 -14.07 -0.44
N ASP A 56 -4.69 -13.88 -1.69
CA ASP A 56 -5.20 -14.61 -2.83
C ASP A 56 -5.15 -16.09 -2.43
N THR A 57 -6.32 -16.71 -2.46
CA THR A 57 -6.62 -18.08 -2.06
C THR A 57 -5.60 -19.08 -2.63
N LEU A 58 -4.54 -19.35 -1.89
CA LEU A 58 -3.65 -20.49 -2.12
C LEU A 58 -4.15 -21.69 -1.32
N ASP A 59 -5.41 -22.09 -1.50
CA ASP A 59 -5.92 -23.40 -1.04
C ASP A 59 -7.18 -23.75 -1.85
N ALA A 60 -7.06 -23.81 -3.18
CA ALA A 60 -7.90 -24.72 -3.94
C ALA A 60 -7.07 -26.00 -4.15
N GLU A 61 -7.08 -26.88 -3.15
CA GLU A 61 -6.67 -28.27 -3.35
C GLU A 61 -7.44 -28.81 -4.56
N PRO A 62 -6.79 -29.44 -5.56
CA PRO A 62 -7.52 -30.05 -6.66
C PRO A 62 -8.43 -31.12 -6.06
N MET A 63 -9.74 -30.96 -6.23
CA MET A 63 -10.69 -32.05 -6.00
C MET A 63 -10.27 -33.20 -6.92
N ASN A 64 -9.61 -34.21 -6.35
CA ASN A 64 -9.46 -35.51 -6.98
C ASN A 64 -10.87 -36.05 -7.23
N VAL A 65 -11.26 -36.16 -8.50
CA VAL A 65 -12.28 -37.10 -8.98
C VAL A 65 -11.66 -38.03 -10.00
#